data_AF-A0A8C5K835-F1
#
_entry.id   AF-A0A8C5K835-F1
#
_cell.length_a   1.000
_cell.length_b   1.000
_cell.length_c   1.000
_cell.angle_alpha   90.00
_cell.angle_beta   90.00
_cell.angle_gamma   90.00
#
_symmetry.space_group_name_H-M   'P 1'
#
loop_
_entity.id
_entity.type
_entity.pdbx_description
1 polymer ?
#
loop_
_entity_poly.entity_id
_entity_poly.type
_entity_poly.pdbx_seq_one_letter_code
_entity_poly.pdbx_strand_id
1 'polypeptide(L)' 'PIVVLHGYKAVKEALIDHGEEFSGRGSFPVAERVNNGLGVIFSNGKSWKEMRRFSIMTLRNFGM' A
#
# COMPACT_ATOMS: atom_id res chain seq x y z
N PRO A 1 -15.82 5.81 8.85
CA PRO A 1 -15.75 4.82 9.95
C PRO A 1 -14.39 4.10 9.88
N ILE A 2 -13.81 3.71 11.01
CA ILE A 2 -12.52 3.02 11.07
C ILE A 2 -12.75 1.64 11.67
N VAL A 3 -12.13 0.61 11.08
CA VAL A 3 -12.13 -0.77 11.58
C VAL A 3 -10.75 -1.08 12.13
N VAL A 4 -10.67 -1.61 13.35
CA VAL A 4 -9.41 -2.01 13.98
C VAL A 4 -9.32 -3.53 13.98
N LEU A 5 -8.30 -4.06 13.32
CA LEU A 5 -7.96 -5.49 13.37
C LEU A 5 -6.98 -5.73 14.51
N HIS A 6 -7.28 -6.68 15.39
CA HIS A 6 -6.45 -7.01 16.53
C HIS A 6 -6.25 -8.52 16.66
N GLY A 7 -5.02 -8.93 16.99
CA GLY A 7 -4.62 -10.33 17.09
C GLY A 7 -4.15 -10.92 15.76
N TYR A 8 -3.22 -11.89 15.85
CA TYR A 8 -2.56 -12.50 14.69
C TYR A 8 -3.55 -13.05 13.66
N LYS A 9 -4.56 -13.80 14.10
CA LYS A 9 -5.54 -14.45 13.21
C LYS A 9 -6.27 -13.42 12.35
N ALA A 10 -6.82 -12.37 12.96
CA ALA A 10 -7.57 -11.33 12.26
C ALA A 10 -6.69 -10.55 11.27
N VAL A 11 -5.45 -10.23 11.67
CA VAL A 11 -4.51 -9.52 10.80
C VAL A 11 -4.08 -10.38 9.60
N LYS A 12 -3.82 -11.67 9.83
CA LYS A 12 -3.45 -12.61 8.77
C LYS A 12 -4.59 -12.80 7.78
N GLU A 13 -5.79 -13.05 8.27
CA GLU A 13 -6.99 -13.27 7.45
C GLU A 13 -7.26 -12.06 6.54
N ALA A 14 -7.25 -10.85 7.09
CA ALA A 14 -7.49 -9.64 6.30
C ALA A 14 -6.36 -9.32 5.32
N LEU A 15 -5.09 -9.32 5.76
CA LEU A 15 -3.99 -8.79 4.95
C LEU A 15 -3.35 -9.84 4.02
N ILE A 16 -3.59 -11.14 4.26
CA ILE A 16 -3.03 -12.22 3.44
C ILE A 16 -4.16 -12.95 2.72
N ASP A 17 -5.10 -13.54 3.47
CA ASP A 17 -6.13 -14.41 2.88
C ASP A 17 -7.11 -13.58 2.01
N HIS A 18 -7.38 -12.33 2.41
CA HIS A 18 -8.15 -11.32 1.67
C HIS A 18 -7.27 -10.16 1.15
N GLY A 19 -6.04 -10.48 0.75
CA GLY A 19 -5.01 -9.49 0.44
C GLY A 19 -5.38 -8.49 -0.66
N GLU A 20 -6.12 -8.90 -1.70
CA GLU A 20 -6.54 -7.96 -2.76
C GLU A 20 -7.62 -7.00 -2.25
N GLU A 21 -8.60 -7.46 -1.46
CA GLU A 21 -9.65 -6.60 -0.89
C GLU A 21 -9.08 -5.55 0.09
N PHE A 22 -8.11 -5.94 0.91
CA PHE A 22 -7.45 -5.07 1.90
C PHE A 22 -6.15 -4.43 1.38
N SER A 23 -5.87 -4.52 0.08
CA SER A 23 -4.63 -3.98 -0.52
C SER A 23 -4.58 -2.45 -0.54
N GLY A 24 -5.69 -1.76 -0.30
CA GLY A 24 -5.79 -0.30 -0.38
C GLY A 24 -5.02 0.44 0.72
N ARG A 25 -4.64 1.70 0.43
CA ARG A 25 -3.97 2.60 1.36
C ARG A 25 -5.02 3.53 1.95
N GLY A 26 -5.03 3.61 3.29
CA GLY A 26 -5.89 4.53 4.02
C GLY A 26 -5.59 6.00 3.72
N SER A 27 -6.57 6.86 3.99
CA SER A 27 -6.42 8.32 3.92
C SER A 27 -5.59 8.81 5.11
N PHE A 28 -4.50 9.52 4.81
CA PHE A 28 -3.65 10.17 5.79
C PHE A 28 -3.54 11.66 5.42
N PRO A 29 -4.20 12.58 6.15
CA PRO A 29 -4.31 13.98 5.73
C PRO A 29 -2.97 14.69 5.50
N VAL A 30 -1.95 14.33 6.28
CA VAL A 30 -0.59 14.87 6.10
C VAL A 30 0.02 14.37 4.79
N ALA A 31 -0.07 13.07 4.51
CA ALA A 31 0.48 12.50 3.27
C ALA A 31 -0.27 13.00 2.03
N GLU A 32 -1.58 13.20 2.14
CA GLU A 32 -2.41 13.77 1.07
C GLU A 32 -1.99 15.21 0.75
N ARG A 33 -1.74 16.05 1.76
CA ARG A 33 -1.26 17.42 1.52
C ARG A 33 0.13 17.48 0.89
N VAL A 34 1.01 16.53 1.21
CA VAL A 34 2.40 16.54 0.73
C VAL A 34 2.50 15.95 -0.68
N ASN A 35 1.83 14.82 -0.92
CA ASN A 35 2.00 14.06 -2.16
C ASN A 35 0.75 14.04 -3.06
N ASN A 36 -0.39 14.61 -2.63
CA ASN A 36 -1.64 14.63 -3.40
C ASN A 36 -2.10 13.25 -3.91
N GLY A 37 -1.87 12.19 -3.12
CA GLY A 37 -2.21 10.82 -3.50
C GLY A 37 -1.27 10.17 -4.54
N LEU A 38 -0.14 10.80 -4.84
CA LEU A 38 0.90 10.27 -5.74
C LEU A 38 1.99 9.50 -4.97
N GLY A 39 2.84 8.80 -5.70
CA GLY A 39 4.01 8.11 -5.16
C GLY A 39 3.76 6.64 -4.84
N VAL A 40 4.83 5.89 -4.51
CA VAL A 40 4.75 4.43 -4.29
C VAL A 40 4.16 4.01 -2.94
N ILE A 41 4.13 4.92 -1.96
CA ILE A 41 3.73 4.62 -0.58
C ILE A 41 2.22 4.81 -0.36
N PHE A 42 1.65 5.95 -0.81
CA PHE A 42 0.28 6.37 -0.46
C PHE A 42 -0.71 6.37 -1.64
N SER A 43 -0.27 6.07 -2.88
CA SER A 43 -1.19 5.94 -4.02
C SER A 43 -1.96 4.63 -3.99
N ASN A 44 -3.05 4.55 -4.76
CA ASN A 44 -3.91 3.37 -4.88
C ASN A 44 -4.12 2.96 -6.35
N GLY A 45 -4.71 1.77 -6.54
CA GLY A 45 -5.12 1.28 -7.85
C GLY A 45 -3.96 1.08 -8.82
N LYS A 46 -4.19 1.40 -10.11
CA LYS A 46 -3.24 1.19 -11.20
C LYS A 46 -1.92 1.94 -10.98
N SER A 47 -1.99 3.20 -10.54
CA SER A 47 -0.82 4.05 -10.28
C SER A 47 0.14 3.39 -9.27
N TRP A 48 -0.41 2.87 -8.17
CA TRP A 48 0.39 2.15 -7.18
C TRP A 48 1.03 0.87 -7.75
N LYS A 49 0.24 0.05 -8.47
CA LYS A 49 0.73 -1.21 -9.05
C LYS A 49 1.91 -0.97 -10.02
N GLU A 50 1.80 0.04 -10.88
CA GLU A 50 2.85 0.40 -11.84
C GLU A 50 4.10 0.96 -11.15
N MET A 51 3.93 1.93 -10.25
CA MET A 51 5.04 2.59 -9.58
C MET A 51 5.80 1.63 -8.66
N ARG A 52 5.10 0.75 -7.94
CA ARG A 52 5.73 -0.31 -7.13
C ARG A 52 6.55 -1.26 -7.98
N ARG A 53 6.01 -1.73 -9.10
CA ARG A 53 6.72 -2.64 -10.01
C ARG A 53 7.99 -1.98 -10.54
N PHE A 54 7.87 -0.74 -11.01
CA PHE A 54 9.01 0.04 -11.49
C PHE A 54 10.07 0.23 -10.40
N SER A 55 9.68 0.70 -9.21
CA SER A 55 10.62 0.96 -8.11
C SER A 55 11.36 -0.30 -7.69
N ILE A 56 10.67 -1.43 -7.47
CA ILE A 56 11.33 -2.67 -7.06
C ILE A 56 12.28 -3.18 -8.14
N MET A 57 11.88 -3.12 -9.41
CA MET A 57 12.75 -3.51 -10.52
C MET A 57 14.00 -2.65 -10.59
N THR A 58 13.84 -1.33 -10.47
CA THR A 58 14.95 -0.38 -10.50
C THR A 58 15.90 -0.57 -9.32
N LEU A 59 15.40 -0.80 -8.11
CA LEU A 59 16.25 -1.08 -6.94
C LEU A 59 17.09 -2.35 -7.13
N ARG A 60 16.49 -3.42 -7.67
CA ARG A 60 17.22 -4.65 -8.02
C ARG A 60 18.29 -4.42 -9.07
N ASN A 61 18.01 -3.59 -10.08
CA ASN A 61 18.99 -3.24 -11.11
C ASN A 61 20.17 -2.43 -10.53
N PHE A 62 19.94 -1.69 -9.45
CA PHE A 62 21.00 -1.02 -8.69
C PHE A 62 21.74 -1.94 -7.70
N GLY A 63 21.41 -3.24 -7.65
CA GLY A 63 22.08 -4.22 -6.79
C GLY A 63 21.59 -4.25 -5.35
N MET A 64 20.40 -3.71 -5.06
CA MET A 64 19.72 -3.84 -3.77
C MET A 64 18.77 -5.04 -3.70
#